data_AF-A0A5E4HSM7-F1
#
_entry.id   AF-A0A5E4HSM7-F1
#
_cell.length_a   1.000
_cell.length_b   1.000
_cell.length_c   1.000
_cell.angle_alpha   90.00
_cell.angle_beta   90.00
_cell.angle_gamma   90.00
#
_symmetry.space_group_name_H-M   'P 1'
#
loop_
_entity.id
_entity.type
_entity.pdbx_description
1 polymer ?
#
loop_
_entity_poly.entity_id
_entity_poly.type
_entity_poly.pdbx_seq_one_letter_code
_entity_poly.pdbx_strand_id
1 'polypeptide(L)'
;MKKKNVVDAINRIKGIDYLYLKKIFIYPFIQLSILFVIAVFLKEMGFLPSYLLDFILFGLLLPLFALPILMDLNEPSYDIRIKSFYLYIGIIIIFIFVILVRLIPYSTNSIPLGYDPGYYKYAMDTYLNALPGIPEAALPLWMKQMHEQGFFVLFDELHLFTGIDSMKALIYLLPFFSALLILPIFILTRKIFDDKAALIACALYAVSYTQFTAFTFMYLRNILGIFFLLLALYALEKKNYVFIAIMFAALGIYHRPEFLIFSLILICYYLKTRDRYLIYSIILAAFLIFPFWLPRIETVFPLISGLSNTMIQNIQAEPTGGGTFFDIGKYEWLSLVYLPFGFIGAFYMISKKMWNSLFFYFVINGVIIAFRLFFYNRLLIDFDIALLILASAGITCTFLAGHKISRVTGTAFIILLLFSGGTATLQNAHDIKPLMNEDQIKAIEWIANNTDENAYILATSYDAPWVLAWGKRKILAPGLFEWDGNGKGKWLEFLGTGNSTVAQKFLKKYNNDVYIYYSFNKFNRMNLEKFNNTAFTKNLMKDSVIYHYVNDDDGS
;
A
#
# COMPACT_ATOMS: atom_id res chain seq x y z
N MET A 1 -19.02 1.75 -64.25
CA MET A 1 -17.64 1.22 -64.23
C MET A 1 -16.58 2.16 -63.61
N LYS A 2 -16.72 3.50 -63.66
CA LYS A 2 -15.70 4.44 -63.12
C LYS A 2 -15.59 4.58 -61.58
N LYS A 3 -16.64 4.30 -60.81
CA LYS A 3 -16.64 4.47 -59.33
C LYS A 3 -15.78 3.43 -58.59
N LYS A 4 -15.67 2.21 -59.13
CA LYS A 4 -14.89 1.11 -58.54
C LYS A 4 -13.39 1.38 -58.59
N ASN A 5 -12.90 1.88 -59.73
CA ASN A 5 -11.48 2.20 -59.93
C ASN A 5 -10.99 3.34 -59.03
N VAL A 6 -11.84 4.30 -58.67
CA VAL A 6 -11.48 5.41 -57.76
C VAL A 6 -11.41 4.93 -56.31
N VAL A 7 -12.33 4.07 -55.88
CA VAL A 7 -12.29 3.46 -54.53
C VAL A 7 -11.08 2.54 -54.40
N ASP A 8 -10.77 1.75 -55.44
CA ASP A 8 -9.60 0.87 -55.44
C ASP A 8 -8.28 1.66 -55.49
N ALA A 9 -8.23 2.80 -56.19
CA ALA A 9 -7.08 3.70 -56.19
C ALA A 9 -6.90 4.41 -54.84
N ILE A 10 -7.97 4.91 -54.22
CA ILE A 10 -7.92 5.52 -52.88
C ILE A 10 -7.53 4.47 -51.83
N ASN A 11 -8.02 3.24 -51.94
CA ASN A 11 -7.63 2.15 -51.04
C ASN A 11 -6.17 1.70 -51.26
N ARG A 12 -5.65 1.76 -52.50
CA ARG A 12 -4.22 1.51 -52.80
C ARG A 12 -3.32 2.61 -52.25
N ILE A 13 -3.67 3.87 -52.41
CA ILE A 13 -2.92 5.02 -51.87
C ILE A 13 -2.94 4.96 -50.33
N LYS A 14 -4.12 4.72 -49.73
CA LYS A 14 -4.25 4.49 -48.29
C LYS A 14 -3.44 3.28 -47.80
N GLY A 15 -3.25 2.25 -48.62
CA GLY A 15 -2.48 1.05 -48.24
C GLY A 15 -0.96 1.27 -48.21
N ILE A 16 -0.40 1.96 -49.21
CA ILE A 16 1.05 2.14 -49.35
C ILE A 16 1.58 3.19 -48.38
N ASP A 17 0.89 4.34 -48.26
CA ASP A 17 1.31 5.41 -47.36
C ASP A 17 1.17 5.00 -45.88
N TYR A 18 0.12 4.22 -45.56
CA TYR A 18 -0.10 3.74 -44.20
C TYR A 18 0.97 2.74 -43.74
N LEU A 19 1.41 1.81 -44.59
CA LEU A 19 2.48 0.87 -44.25
C LEU A 19 3.82 1.57 -44.06
N TYR A 20 4.11 2.60 -44.86
CA TYR A 20 5.34 3.39 -44.74
C TYR A 20 5.33 4.27 -43.49
N LEU A 21 4.26 5.07 -43.28
CA LEU A 21 4.07 5.90 -42.08
C LEU A 21 4.20 5.06 -40.80
N LYS A 22 3.65 3.85 -40.80
CA LYS A 22 3.73 2.96 -39.66
C LYS A 22 5.14 2.49 -39.34
N LYS A 23 5.98 2.18 -40.33
CA LYS A 23 7.40 1.88 -40.09
C LYS A 23 8.11 3.08 -39.49
N ILE A 24 7.74 4.30 -39.91
CA ILE A 24 8.30 5.55 -39.35
C ILE A 24 7.99 5.69 -37.87
N PHE A 25 6.86 5.20 -37.35
CA PHE A 25 6.55 5.31 -35.91
C PHE A 25 7.10 4.16 -35.06
N ILE A 26 7.16 2.94 -35.59
CA ILE A 26 7.54 1.74 -34.82
C ILE A 26 8.99 1.78 -34.37
N TYR A 27 9.93 2.07 -35.27
CA TYR A 27 11.35 2.07 -34.91
C TYR A 27 11.71 3.18 -33.91
N PRO A 28 11.25 4.43 -34.08
CA PRO A 28 11.44 5.46 -33.07
C PRO A 28 10.79 5.11 -31.74
N PHE A 29 9.59 4.54 -31.71
CA PHE A 29 8.98 4.10 -30.45
C PHE A 29 9.88 3.13 -29.67
N ILE A 30 10.42 2.12 -30.36
CA ILE A 30 11.31 1.12 -29.74
C ILE A 30 12.60 1.79 -29.24
N GLN A 31 13.24 2.60 -30.08
CA GLN A 31 14.47 3.30 -29.73
C GLN A 31 14.25 4.25 -28.55
N LEU A 32 13.19 5.04 -28.58
CA LEU A 32 12.82 5.96 -27.49
C LEU A 32 12.50 5.20 -26.20
N SER A 33 11.82 4.06 -26.28
CA SER A 33 11.54 3.22 -25.10
C SER A 33 12.82 2.68 -24.47
N ILE A 34 13.76 2.17 -25.28
CA ILE A 34 15.05 1.67 -24.79
C ILE A 34 15.87 2.83 -24.18
N LEU A 35 16.00 3.94 -24.91
CA LEU A 35 16.72 5.13 -24.44
C LEU A 35 16.11 5.67 -23.14
N PHE A 36 14.78 5.69 -23.03
CA PHE A 36 14.08 6.10 -21.83
C PHE A 36 14.45 5.22 -20.63
N VAL A 37 14.36 3.89 -20.77
CA VAL A 37 14.70 2.97 -19.67
C VAL A 37 16.18 3.07 -19.28
N ILE A 38 17.10 3.23 -20.26
CA ILE A 38 18.53 3.47 -19.99
C ILE A 38 18.71 4.79 -19.24
N ALA A 39 18.04 5.86 -19.66
CA ALA A 39 18.15 7.17 -19.00
C ALA A 39 17.64 7.09 -17.55
N VAL A 40 16.51 6.41 -17.30
CA VAL A 40 16.00 6.17 -15.95
C VAL A 40 17.01 5.37 -15.13
N PHE A 41 17.59 4.31 -15.68
CA PHE A 41 18.62 3.52 -14.99
C PHE A 41 19.85 4.36 -14.61
N LEU A 42 20.39 5.14 -15.56
CA LEU A 42 21.53 6.01 -15.29
C LEU A 42 21.20 7.09 -14.25
N LYS A 43 19.95 7.57 -14.21
CA LYS A 43 19.46 8.49 -13.18
C LYS A 43 19.43 7.81 -11.82
N GLU A 44 18.89 6.58 -11.69
CA GLU A 44 18.86 5.87 -10.40
C GLU A 44 20.26 5.49 -9.89
N MET A 45 21.21 5.32 -10.80
CA MET A 45 22.62 5.13 -10.47
C MET A 45 23.37 6.44 -10.13
N GLY A 46 22.71 7.60 -10.23
CA GLY A 46 23.31 8.91 -9.96
C GLY A 46 24.24 9.44 -11.07
N PHE A 47 24.31 8.78 -12.22
CA PHE A 47 25.12 9.22 -13.38
C PHE A 47 24.43 10.30 -14.21
N LEU A 48 23.10 10.40 -14.15
CA LEU A 48 22.31 11.36 -14.92
C LEU A 48 21.53 12.28 -13.98
N PRO A 49 21.82 13.60 -13.94
CA PRO A 49 21.12 14.51 -13.03
C PRO A 49 19.65 14.68 -13.45
N SER A 50 18.77 14.78 -12.45
CA SER A 50 17.31 14.84 -12.68
C SER A 50 16.83 16.07 -13.46
N TYR A 51 17.64 17.13 -13.56
CA TYR A 51 17.31 18.35 -14.32
C TYR A 51 17.73 18.29 -15.79
N LEU A 52 18.50 17.28 -16.22
CA LEU A 52 18.99 17.21 -17.60
C LEU A 52 17.87 16.90 -18.60
N LEU A 53 16.88 16.12 -18.17
CA LEU A 53 15.77 15.65 -18.98
C LEU A 53 14.49 15.77 -18.16
N ASP A 54 13.41 16.27 -18.77
CA ASP A 54 12.09 16.13 -18.18
C ASP A 54 11.61 14.68 -18.37
N PHE A 55 12.07 13.82 -17.48
CA PHE A 55 11.77 12.39 -17.51
C PHE A 55 10.27 12.11 -17.46
N ILE A 56 9.53 12.88 -16.64
CA ILE A 56 8.10 12.71 -16.48
C ILE A 56 7.41 13.02 -17.81
N LEU A 57 7.72 14.17 -18.41
CA LEU A 57 7.16 14.53 -19.71
C LEU A 57 7.52 13.50 -20.79
N PHE A 58 8.77 13.04 -20.85
CA PHE A 58 9.16 11.98 -21.79
C PHE A 58 8.35 10.69 -21.54
N GLY A 59 8.24 10.26 -20.28
CA GLY A 59 7.43 9.10 -19.91
C GLY A 59 5.96 9.23 -20.30
N LEU A 60 5.36 10.42 -20.16
CA LEU A 60 3.97 10.69 -20.52
C LEU A 60 3.74 10.79 -22.04
N LEU A 61 4.74 11.19 -22.81
CA LEU A 61 4.65 11.26 -24.28
C LEU A 61 4.88 9.91 -24.96
N LEU A 62 5.69 9.03 -24.37
CA LEU A 62 6.04 7.73 -24.94
C LEU A 62 4.81 6.86 -25.33
N PRO A 63 3.71 6.81 -24.55
CA PRO A 63 2.50 6.06 -24.91
C PRO A 63 1.84 6.51 -26.22
N LEU A 64 1.97 7.79 -26.59
CA LEU A 64 1.39 8.32 -27.83
C LEU A 64 2.07 7.71 -29.06
N PHE A 65 3.37 7.45 -28.98
CA PHE A 65 4.15 6.79 -30.04
C PHE A 65 3.79 5.31 -30.22
N ALA A 66 3.16 4.69 -29.21
CA ALA A 66 2.69 3.30 -29.29
C ALA A 66 1.35 3.16 -30.03
N LEU A 67 0.55 4.22 -30.18
CA LEU A 67 -0.79 4.14 -30.78
C LEU A 67 -0.83 3.46 -32.15
N PRO A 68 0.09 3.72 -33.10
CA PRO A 68 0.10 3.05 -34.40
C PRO A 68 0.34 1.53 -34.29
N ILE A 69 1.06 1.07 -33.26
CA ILE A 69 1.26 -0.36 -32.98
C ILE A 69 -0.04 -0.95 -32.45
N LEU A 70 -0.68 -0.28 -31.49
CA LEU A 70 -1.92 -0.76 -30.87
C LEU A 70 -3.07 -0.90 -31.86
N MET A 71 -3.17 0.01 -32.84
CA MET A 71 -4.18 -0.05 -33.90
C MET A 71 -3.98 -1.23 -34.87
N ASP A 72 -2.75 -1.76 -35.00
CA ASP A 72 -2.40 -2.84 -35.93
C ASP A 72 -2.60 -4.25 -35.38
N LEU A 73 -2.79 -4.38 -34.06
CA LEU A 73 -2.92 -5.68 -33.42
C LEU A 73 -4.26 -6.32 -33.80
N ASN A 74 -4.36 -6.89 -35.01
CA ASN A 74 -5.50 -7.67 -35.49
C ASN A 74 -5.46 -9.04 -34.81
N GLU A 75 -5.98 -9.05 -33.59
CA GLU A 75 -5.87 -10.14 -32.62
C GLU A 75 -4.40 -10.51 -32.29
N PRO A 76 -4.03 -10.56 -31.00
CA PRO A 76 -2.70 -11.02 -30.61
C PRO A 76 -2.47 -12.46 -31.10
N SER A 77 -1.51 -12.67 -32.01
CA SER A 77 -1.05 -14.00 -32.40
C SER A 77 -0.24 -14.63 -31.25
N TYR A 78 -0.95 -15.26 -30.32
CA TYR A 78 -0.37 -15.95 -29.17
C TYR A 78 0.22 -17.32 -29.58
N ASP A 79 1.12 -17.35 -30.55
CA ASP A 79 1.62 -18.61 -31.12
C ASP A 79 2.61 -19.37 -30.22
N ILE A 80 2.97 -18.84 -29.05
CA ILE A 80 3.89 -19.51 -28.13
C ILE A 80 3.28 -19.57 -26.74
N ARG A 81 2.85 -20.78 -26.37
CA ARG A 81 2.56 -21.11 -24.98
C ARG A 81 3.88 -21.37 -24.25
N ILE A 82 4.09 -20.70 -23.13
CA ILE A 82 5.16 -21.07 -22.21
C ILE A 82 4.79 -22.44 -21.64
N LYS A 83 5.73 -23.40 -21.64
CA LYS A 83 5.48 -24.70 -20.99
C LYS A 83 5.18 -24.45 -19.51
N SER A 84 4.12 -25.06 -18.99
CA SER A 84 3.65 -24.83 -17.61
C SER A 84 4.76 -25.01 -16.56
N PHE A 85 5.68 -25.96 -16.76
CA PHE A 85 6.84 -26.16 -15.89
C PHE A 85 7.69 -24.88 -15.72
N TYR A 86 8.09 -24.22 -16.81
CA TYR A 86 8.89 -22.99 -16.74
C TYR A 86 8.10 -21.82 -16.16
N LEU A 87 6.79 -21.78 -16.41
CA LEU A 87 5.90 -20.77 -15.85
C LEU A 87 5.87 -20.86 -14.32
N TYR A 88 5.67 -22.06 -13.77
CA TYR A 88 5.65 -22.28 -12.32
C TYR A 88 7.01 -22.03 -11.67
N ILE A 89 8.10 -22.46 -12.30
CA ILE A 89 9.46 -22.14 -11.82
C ILE A 89 9.68 -20.63 -11.77
N GLY A 90 9.29 -19.90 -12.83
CA GLY A 90 9.40 -18.44 -12.86
C GLY A 90 8.65 -17.79 -11.70
N ILE A 91 7.42 -18.22 -11.43
CA ILE A 91 6.61 -17.72 -10.30
C ILE A 91 7.30 -18.00 -8.96
N ILE A 92 7.83 -19.22 -8.76
CA ILE A 92 8.53 -19.59 -7.52
C ILE A 92 9.79 -18.75 -7.33
N ILE A 93 10.58 -18.52 -8.39
CA ILE A 93 11.78 -17.68 -8.33
C ILE A 93 11.40 -16.25 -7.92
N ILE A 94 10.36 -15.68 -8.56
CA ILE A 94 9.88 -14.33 -8.22
C ILE A 94 9.38 -14.27 -6.78
N PHE A 95 8.65 -15.29 -6.32
CA PHE A 95 8.16 -15.40 -4.95
C PHE A 95 9.29 -15.40 -3.93
N ILE A 96 10.31 -16.25 -4.14
CA ILE A 96 11.48 -16.31 -3.28
C ILE A 96 12.25 -14.99 -3.32
N PHE A 97 12.47 -14.41 -4.50
CA PHE A 97 13.16 -13.13 -4.64
C PHE A 97 12.48 -12.03 -3.83
N VAL A 98 11.14 -11.96 -3.90
CA VAL A 98 10.36 -10.98 -3.15
C VAL A 98 10.52 -11.14 -1.63
N ILE A 99 10.51 -12.37 -1.11
CA ILE A 99 10.76 -12.63 0.31
C ILE A 99 12.17 -12.16 0.67
N LEU A 100 13.18 -12.55 -0.11
CA LEU A 100 14.58 -12.23 0.16
C LEU A 100 14.81 -10.71 0.21
N VAL A 101 14.32 -9.96 -0.78
CA VAL A 101 14.47 -8.49 -0.81
C VAL A 101 13.81 -7.83 0.41
N ARG A 102 12.63 -8.32 0.82
CA ARG A 102 11.89 -7.79 1.99
C ARG A 102 12.52 -8.20 3.33
N LEU A 103 13.38 -9.22 3.35
CA LEU A 103 14.14 -9.62 4.54
C LEU A 103 15.49 -8.90 4.67
N ILE A 104 15.98 -8.21 3.62
CA ILE A 104 17.24 -7.43 3.69
C ILE A 104 17.25 -6.47 4.89
N PRO A 105 16.21 -5.66 5.17
CA PRO A 105 16.22 -4.75 6.31
C PRO A 105 16.34 -5.44 7.68
N TYR A 106 15.94 -6.71 7.76
CA TYR A 106 15.96 -7.50 8.99
C TYR A 106 17.25 -8.32 9.18
N SER A 107 18.16 -8.29 8.19
CA SER A 107 19.47 -8.96 8.31
C SER A 107 20.36 -8.38 9.41
N THR A 108 20.12 -7.11 9.78
CA THR A 108 20.92 -6.37 10.77
C THR A 108 20.07 -5.76 11.88
N ASN A 109 18.78 -6.10 11.93
CA ASN A 109 17.84 -5.43 12.82
C ASN A 109 16.68 -6.36 13.22
N SER A 110 16.37 -6.34 14.53
CA SER A 110 15.34 -7.16 15.16
C SER A 110 13.99 -6.43 15.30
N ILE A 111 13.93 -5.13 15.01
CA ILE A 111 12.74 -4.30 15.22
C ILE A 111 11.91 -4.21 13.93
N PRO A 112 10.58 -4.37 13.98
CA PRO A 112 9.73 -4.20 12.80
C PRO A 112 9.87 -2.80 12.20
N LEU A 113 9.80 -2.70 10.87
CA LEU A 113 9.84 -1.41 10.17
C LEU A 113 8.55 -0.61 10.34
N GLY A 114 8.53 0.66 9.92
CA GLY A 114 7.29 1.41 9.76
C GLY A 114 6.74 2.05 11.04
N TYR A 115 5.58 2.69 10.92
CA TYR A 115 4.94 3.47 12.00
C TYR A 115 3.85 2.69 12.76
N ASP A 116 3.21 1.73 12.10
CA ASP A 116 2.13 0.94 12.68
C ASP A 116 2.52 -0.30 13.54
N PRO A 117 3.79 -0.77 13.66
CA PRO A 117 4.10 -1.96 14.45
C PRO A 117 3.57 -1.94 15.88
N GLY A 118 3.64 -0.78 16.54
CA GLY A 118 3.12 -0.63 17.90
C GLY A 118 1.62 -0.91 17.99
N TYR A 119 0.82 -0.32 17.10
CA TYR A 119 -0.62 -0.61 17.06
C TYR A 119 -0.90 -2.08 16.80
N TYR A 120 -0.23 -2.68 15.81
CA TYR A 120 -0.44 -4.08 15.47
C TYR A 120 -0.01 -5.02 16.59
N LYS A 121 1.17 -4.81 17.18
CA LYS A 121 1.66 -5.63 18.29
C LYS A 121 0.71 -5.57 19.48
N TYR A 122 0.30 -4.37 19.90
CA TYR A 122 -0.63 -4.21 21.01
C TYR A 122 -1.96 -4.93 20.74
N ALA A 123 -2.53 -4.76 19.55
CA ALA A 123 -3.78 -5.41 19.19
C ALA A 123 -3.64 -6.94 19.09
N MET A 124 -2.59 -7.44 18.43
CA MET A 124 -2.26 -8.88 18.38
C MET A 124 -2.12 -9.47 19.78
N ASP A 125 -1.33 -8.86 20.66
CA ASP A 125 -1.14 -9.33 22.03
C ASP A 125 -2.45 -9.30 22.82
N THR A 126 -3.30 -8.29 22.61
CA THR A 126 -4.62 -8.19 23.26
C THR A 126 -5.54 -9.33 22.86
N TYR A 127 -5.57 -9.69 21.57
CA TYR A 127 -6.37 -10.81 21.07
C TYR A 127 -5.81 -12.16 21.55
N LEU A 128 -4.49 -12.36 21.46
CA LEU A 128 -3.83 -13.57 21.95
C LEU A 128 -4.11 -13.83 23.45
N ASN A 129 -4.04 -12.79 24.28
CA ASN A 129 -4.29 -12.91 25.72
C ASN A 129 -5.76 -13.19 26.06
N ALA A 130 -6.68 -13.00 25.11
CA ALA A 130 -8.10 -13.26 25.29
C ALA A 130 -8.52 -14.67 24.85
N LEU A 131 -7.62 -15.44 24.24
CA LEU A 131 -7.91 -16.79 23.74
C LEU A 131 -8.43 -17.71 24.86
N PRO A 132 -9.46 -18.54 24.58
CA PRO A 132 -10.08 -18.79 23.26
C PRO A 132 -11.20 -17.81 22.87
N GLY A 133 -11.45 -16.75 23.65
CA GLY A 133 -12.46 -15.74 23.35
C GLY A 133 -11.97 -14.64 22.41
N ILE A 134 -12.90 -13.82 21.91
CA ILE A 134 -12.59 -12.61 21.13
C ILE A 134 -12.90 -11.38 22.02
N PRO A 135 -11.95 -10.47 22.26
CA PRO A 135 -12.09 -9.41 23.27
C PRO A 135 -12.98 -8.23 22.85
N GLU A 136 -13.82 -8.36 21.81
CA GLU A 136 -14.56 -7.25 21.19
C GLU A 136 -15.33 -6.35 22.16
N ALA A 137 -15.93 -6.91 23.22
CA ALA A 137 -16.65 -6.11 24.20
C ALA A 137 -15.71 -5.20 25.02
N ALA A 138 -14.53 -5.71 25.39
CA ALA A 138 -13.56 -5.06 26.26
C ALA A 138 -12.54 -4.17 25.52
N LEU A 139 -12.49 -4.23 24.18
CA LEU A 139 -11.57 -3.40 23.41
C LEU A 139 -11.86 -1.90 23.62
N PRO A 140 -10.81 -1.05 23.69
CA PRO A 140 -10.98 0.38 23.74
C PRO A 140 -11.59 0.91 22.42
N LEU A 141 -12.31 2.03 22.49
CA LEU A 141 -13.09 2.54 21.34
C LEU A 141 -12.19 2.85 20.14
N TRP A 142 -11.01 3.44 20.40
CA TRP A 142 -10.06 3.79 19.35
C TRP A 142 -9.61 2.57 18.54
N MET A 143 -9.46 1.40 19.18
CA MET A 143 -9.05 0.17 18.49
C MET A 143 -10.16 -0.35 17.58
N LYS A 144 -11.42 -0.35 18.06
CA LYS A 144 -12.59 -0.76 17.26
C LYS A 144 -12.78 0.10 16.02
N GLN A 145 -12.47 1.40 16.14
CA GLN A 145 -12.55 2.37 15.06
C GLN A 145 -11.40 2.22 14.06
N MET A 146 -10.17 2.06 14.56
CA MET A 146 -8.94 2.07 13.74
C MET A 146 -8.68 0.75 13.00
N HIS A 147 -9.02 -0.40 13.61
CA HIS A 147 -8.69 -1.71 13.06
C HIS A 147 -9.90 -2.59 12.88
N GLU A 148 -9.99 -3.30 11.77
CA GLU A 148 -10.98 -4.35 11.54
C GLU A 148 -10.60 -5.62 12.30
N GLN A 149 -11.59 -6.30 12.91
CA GLN A 149 -11.33 -7.47 13.74
C GLN A 149 -10.80 -8.68 12.98
N GLY A 150 -11.17 -8.82 11.70
CA GLY A 150 -10.89 -10.03 10.93
C GLY A 150 -9.41 -10.37 10.90
N PHE A 151 -8.57 -9.35 10.76
CA PHE A 151 -7.13 -9.51 10.70
C PHE A 151 -6.54 -10.13 11.98
N PHE A 152 -7.00 -9.71 13.15
CA PHE A 152 -6.51 -10.24 14.42
C PHE A 152 -7.05 -11.64 14.71
N VAL A 153 -8.30 -11.92 14.35
CA VAL A 153 -8.85 -13.29 14.42
C VAL A 153 -8.05 -14.24 13.52
N LEU A 154 -7.71 -13.82 12.29
CA LEU A 154 -6.84 -14.60 11.42
C LEU A 154 -5.45 -14.83 12.03
N PHE A 155 -4.91 -13.82 12.73
CA PHE A 155 -3.63 -13.96 13.42
C PHE A 155 -3.70 -14.93 14.60
N ASP A 156 -4.76 -14.90 15.40
CA ASP A 156 -4.99 -15.85 16.50
C ASP A 156 -5.02 -17.30 15.98
N GLU A 157 -5.73 -17.55 14.88
CA GLU A 157 -5.75 -18.87 14.23
C GLU A 157 -4.33 -19.29 13.81
N LEU A 158 -3.58 -18.40 13.16
CA LEU A 158 -2.19 -18.69 12.78
C LEU A 158 -1.32 -18.97 14.01
N HIS A 159 -1.49 -18.24 15.11
CA HIS A 159 -0.79 -18.49 16.36
C HIS A 159 -1.11 -19.88 16.92
N LEU A 160 -2.38 -20.27 16.95
CA LEU A 160 -2.80 -21.60 17.43
C LEU A 160 -2.18 -22.74 16.61
N PHE A 161 -2.05 -22.58 15.29
CA PHE A 161 -1.48 -23.60 14.41
C PHE A 161 0.05 -23.62 14.39
N THR A 162 0.71 -22.49 14.57
CA THR A 162 2.15 -22.34 14.29
C THR A 162 2.99 -21.93 15.50
N GLY A 163 2.37 -21.42 16.57
CA GLY A 163 3.06 -20.84 17.73
C GLY A 163 3.76 -19.51 17.43
N ILE A 164 3.44 -18.85 16.31
CA ILE A 164 4.03 -17.55 15.94
C ILE A 164 3.49 -16.45 16.87
N ASP A 165 4.38 -15.77 17.57
CA ASP A 165 4.06 -14.58 18.38
C ASP A 165 3.93 -13.31 17.52
N SER A 166 3.45 -12.21 18.14
CA SER A 166 3.22 -10.94 17.46
C SER A 166 4.49 -10.37 16.81
N MET A 167 5.65 -10.51 17.45
CA MET A 167 6.92 -10.03 16.90
C MET A 167 7.35 -10.81 15.65
N LYS A 168 7.29 -12.14 15.70
CA LYS A 168 7.56 -12.99 14.53
C LYS A 168 6.57 -12.73 13.41
N ALA A 169 5.30 -12.45 13.72
CA ALA A 169 4.34 -12.08 12.70
C ALA A 169 4.72 -10.76 12.01
N LEU A 170 5.07 -9.72 12.76
CA LEU A 170 5.45 -8.43 12.17
C LEU A 170 6.71 -8.54 11.30
N ILE A 171 7.67 -9.39 11.67
CA ILE A 171 8.95 -9.53 10.94
C ILE A 171 8.84 -10.50 9.75
N TYR A 172 8.19 -11.65 9.91
CA TYR A 172 8.22 -12.74 8.92
C TYR A 172 6.91 -12.94 8.15
N LEU A 173 5.76 -12.76 8.81
CA LEU A 173 4.46 -12.97 8.16
C LEU A 173 4.18 -11.88 7.12
N LEU A 174 4.61 -10.64 7.37
CA LEU A 174 4.42 -9.56 6.42
C LEU A 174 5.21 -9.74 5.11
N PRO A 175 6.53 -10.03 5.10
CA PRO A 175 7.24 -10.39 3.87
C PRO A 175 6.57 -11.54 3.12
N PHE A 176 6.08 -12.56 3.85
CA PHE A 176 5.37 -13.69 3.28
C PHE A 176 4.06 -13.27 2.60
N PHE A 177 3.18 -12.52 3.27
CA PHE A 177 1.93 -12.05 2.65
C PHE A 177 2.18 -11.12 1.46
N SER A 178 3.22 -10.30 1.55
CA SER A 178 3.63 -9.46 0.44
C SER A 178 4.11 -10.32 -0.75
N ALA A 179 4.80 -11.44 -0.52
CA ALA A 179 5.14 -12.37 -1.60
C ALA A 179 3.90 -13.12 -2.12
N LEU A 180 2.96 -13.45 -1.24
CA LEU A 180 1.72 -14.15 -1.59
C LEU A 180 0.85 -13.36 -2.59
N LEU A 181 0.97 -12.02 -2.65
CA LEU A 181 0.34 -11.18 -3.67
C LEU A 181 0.72 -11.54 -5.11
N ILE A 182 1.84 -12.22 -5.35
CA ILE A 182 2.21 -12.73 -6.68
C ILE A 182 1.11 -13.64 -7.25
N LEU A 183 0.47 -14.45 -6.40
CA LEU A 183 -0.55 -15.39 -6.84
C LEU A 183 -1.78 -14.69 -7.46
N PRO A 184 -2.49 -13.78 -6.76
CA PRO A 184 -3.64 -13.10 -7.34
C PRO A 184 -3.26 -12.20 -8.52
N ILE A 185 -2.09 -11.54 -8.50
CA ILE A 185 -1.56 -10.79 -9.65
C ILE A 185 -1.43 -11.71 -10.87
N PHE A 186 -0.80 -12.87 -10.69
CA PHE A 186 -0.60 -13.85 -11.75
C PHE A 186 -1.91 -14.34 -12.33
N ILE A 187 -2.83 -14.86 -11.50
CA ILE A 187 -4.06 -15.50 -12.01
C ILE A 187 -5.02 -14.49 -12.66
N LEU A 188 -5.10 -13.26 -12.14
CA LEU A 188 -5.93 -12.20 -12.72
C LEU A 188 -5.36 -11.76 -14.07
N THR A 189 -4.08 -11.46 -14.12
CA THR A 189 -3.40 -11.01 -15.34
C THR A 189 -3.47 -12.09 -16.42
N ARG A 190 -3.24 -13.36 -16.06
CA ARG A 190 -3.36 -14.51 -16.97
C ARG A 190 -4.76 -14.67 -17.53
N LYS A 191 -5.79 -14.41 -16.72
CA LYS A 191 -7.19 -14.53 -17.12
C LYS A 191 -7.60 -13.40 -18.10
N ILE A 192 -7.09 -12.20 -17.89
CA ILE A 192 -7.45 -11.03 -18.71
C ILE A 192 -6.61 -10.97 -19.99
N PHE A 193 -5.32 -11.32 -19.90
CA PHE A 193 -4.34 -11.27 -20.98
C PHE A 193 -3.83 -12.68 -21.27
N ASP A 194 -2.56 -12.98 -20.92
CA ASP A 194 -1.93 -14.27 -21.17
C ASP A 194 -0.86 -14.63 -20.11
N ASP A 195 -0.22 -15.78 -20.28
CA ASP A 195 0.83 -16.28 -19.38
C ASP A 195 2.07 -15.36 -19.33
N LYS A 196 2.40 -14.68 -20.44
CA LYS A 196 3.59 -13.81 -20.54
C LYS A 196 3.38 -12.52 -19.77
N ALA A 197 2.24 -11.86 -20.02
CA ALA A 197 1.83 -10.67 -19.28
C ALA A 197 1.74 -10.99 -17.79
N ALA A 198 1.19 -12.14 -17.40
CA ALA A 198 1.12 -12.54 -16.01
C ALA A 198 2.49 -12.68 -15.35
N LEU A 199 3.45 -13.32 -16.02
CA LEU A 199 4.81 -13.45 -15.50
C LEU A 199 5.53 -12.09 -15.41
N ILE A 200 5.35 -11.22 -16.41
CA ILE A 200 5.90 -9.86 -16.42
C ILE A 200 5.30 -9.02 -15.28
N ALA A 201 3.98 -9.07 -15.06
CA ALA A 201 3.32 -8.34 -13.97
C ALA A 201 3.89 -8.76 -12.60
N CYS A 202 4.13 -10.06 -12.40
CA CYS A 202 4.75 -10.56 -11.17
C CYS A 202 6.20 -10.08 -11.02
N ALA A 203 6.97 -10.05 -12.11
CA ALA A 203 8.35 -9.57 -12.09
C ALA A 203 8.40 -8.05 -11.81
N LEU A 204 7.51 -7.26 -12.43
CA LEU A 204 7.38 -5.83 -12.17
C LEU A 204 6.96 -5.55 -10.72
N TYR A 205 6.01 -6.30 -10.18
CA TYR A 205 5.63 -6.24 -8.77
C TYR A 205 6.82 -6.48 -7.85
N ALA A 206 7.64 -7.47 -8.17
CA ALA A 206 8.78 -7.84 -7.36
C ALA A 206 9.87 -6.76 -7.27
N VAL A 207 9.98 -5.91 -8.29
CA VAL A 207 10.93 -4.80 -8.34
C VAL A 207 10.28 -3.43 -8.10
N SER A 208 8.97 -3.37 -7.82
CA SER A 208 8.26 -2.11 -7.60
C SER A 208 8.68 -1.46 -6.28
N TYR A 209 9.25 -0.26 -6.39
CA TYR A 209 9.62 0.55 -5.23
C TYR A 209 8.38 0.93 -4.39
N THR A 210 7.26 1.23 -5.05
CA THR A 210 6.00 1.58 -4.38
C THR A 210 5.51 0.43 -3.52
N GLN A 211 5.52 -0.80 -4.05
CA GLN A 211 5.11 -2.00 -3.30
C GLN A 211 6.12 -2.38 -2.22
N PHE A 212 7.41 -2.12 -2.43
CA PHE A 212 8.40 -2.26 -1.37
C PHE A 212 8.16 -1.23 -0.25
N THR A 213 7.82 0.01 -0.59
CA THR A 213 7.53 1.05 0.41
C THR A 213 6.25 0.76 1.19
N ALA A 214 5.22 0.21 0.54
CA ALA A 214 4.02 -0.25 1.24
C ALA A 214 4.34 -1.31 2.31
N PHE A 215 5.28 -2.21 2.00
CA PHE A 215 5.84 -3.15 2.95
C PHE A 215 6.59 -2.45 4.09
N THR A 216 7.51 -1.52 3.79
CA THR A 216 8.31 -0.85 4.84
C THR A 216 7.47 0.02 5.78
N PHE A 217 6.32 0.51 5.31
CA PHE A 217 5.35 1.26 6.13
C PHE A 217 4.43 0.35 6.97
N MET A 218 4.57 -0.97 6.87
CA MET A 218 3.71 -1.97 7.54
C MET A 218 2.24 -1.87 7.17
N TYR A 219 1.92 -1.63 5.89
CA TYR A 219 0.55 -1.67 5.39
C TYR A 219 0.00 -3.09 5.23
N LEU A 220 0.11 -3.88 6.29
CA LEU A 220 -0.27 -5.29 6.33
C LEU A 220 -1.74 -5.51 5.96
N ARG A 221 -2.65 -4.70 6.50
CA ARG A 221 -4.08 -4.77 6.15
C ARG A 221 -4.36 -4.40 4.71
N ASN A 222 -3.65 -3.41 4.15
CA ASN A 222 -3.79 -3.02 2.74
C ASN A 222 -3.26 -4.11 1.81
N ILE A 223 -2.15 -4.76 2.17
CA ILE A 223 -1.59 -5.88 1.41
C ILE A 223 -2.59 -7.05 1.37
N LEU A 224 -3.22 -7.35 2.52
CA LEU A 224 -4.25 -8.38 2.61
C LEU A 224 -5.55 -7.96 1.87
N GLY A 225 -5.94 -6.69 1.97
CA GLY A 225 -7.05 -6.09 1.23
C GLY A 225 -6.88 -6.23 -0.27
N ILE A 226 -5.72 -5.82 -0.80
CA ILE A 226 -5.35 -5.99 -2.21
C ILE A 226 -5.38 -7.47 -2.62
N PHE A 227 -4.90 -8.38 -1.76
CA PHE A 227 -4.94 -9.82 -2.05
C PHE A 227 -6.38 -10.29 -2.32
N PHE A 228 -7.31 -9.99 -1.41
CA PHE A 228 -8.72 -10.34 -1.58
C PHE A 228 -9.39 -9.57 -2.73
N LEU A 229 -9.02 -8.31 -2.94
CA LEU A 229 -9.54 -7.48 -4.03
C LEU A 229 -9.22 -8.10 -5.39
N LEU A 230 -7.95 -8.44 -5.63
CA LEU A 230 -7.53 -9.06 -6.89
C LEU A 230 -8.17 -10.44 -7.12
N LEU A 231 -8.34 -11.24 -6.06
CA LEU A 231 -9.10 -12.49 -6.14
C LEU A 231 -10.60 -12.24 -6.45
N ALA A 232 -11.19 -11.19 -5.89
CA ALA A 232 -12.56 -10.80 -6.17
C ALA A 232 -12.73 -10.35 -7.64
N LEU A 233 -11.78 -9.59 -8.19
CA LEU A 233 -11.74 -9.24 -9.61
C LEU A 233 -11.62 -10.50 -10.48
N TYR A 234 -10.74 -11.44 -10.09
CA TYR A 234 -10.60 -12.72 -10.80
C TYR A 234 -11.91 -13.53 -10.79
N ALA A 235 -12.57 -13.61 -9.62
CA ALA A 235 -13.87 -14.27 -9.46
C ALA A 235 -14.94 -13.62 -10.34
N LEU A 236 -14.93 -12.29 -10.43
CA LEU A 236 -15.82 -11.49 -11.27
C LEU A 236 -15.60 -11.78 -12.77
N GLU A 237 -14.34 -11.84 -13.23
CA GLU A 237 -14.02 -12.23 -14.62
C GLU A 237 -14.33 -13.70 -14.94
N LYS A 238 -14.42 -14.55 -13.92
CA LYS A 238 -14.85 -15.95 -14.03
C LYS A 238 -16.36 -16.12 -13.86
N LYS A 239 -17.10 -15.08 -13.47
CA LYS A 239 -18.52 -15.14 -13.07
C LYS A 239 -18.79 -16.21 -12.01
N ASN A 240 -17.86 -16.40 -11.07
CA ASN A 240 -18.05 -17.30 -9.95
C ASN A 240 -18.66 -16.54 -8.78
N TYR A 241 -19.99 -16.45 -8.76
CA TYR A 241 -20.78 -15.66 -7.81
C TYR A 241 -20.56 -16.01 -6.34
N VAL A 242 -20.41 -17.31 -6.03
CA VAL A 242 -20.10 -17.75 -4.66
C VAL A 242 -18.71 -17.25 -4.24
N PHE A 243 -17.72 -17.38 -5.12
CA PHE A 243 -16.38 -16.89 -4.83
C PHE A 243 -16.32 -15.36 -4.74
N ILE A 244 -17.08 -14.64 -5.56
CA ILE A 244 -17.27 -13.18 -5.42
C ILE A 244 -17.81 -12.86 -4.03
N ALA A 245 -18.86 -13.55 -3.56
CA ALA A 245 -19.45 -13.29 -2.25
C ALA A 245 -18.45 -13.51 -1.11
N ILE A 246 -17.66 -14.59 -1.16
CA ILE A 246 -16.64 -14.90 -0.14
C ILE A 246 -15.54 -13.84 -0.14
N MET A 247 -14.99 -13.48 -1.30
CA MET A 247 -13.93 -12.45 -1.39
C MET A 247 -14.46 -11.06 -1.01
N PHE A 248 -15.70 -10.73 -1.37
CA PHE A 248 -16.31 -9.47 -0.99
C PHE A 248 -16.58 -9.40 0.53
N ALA A 249 -17.00 -10.52 1.13
CA ALA A 249 -17.12 -10.64 2.57
C ALA A 249 -15.77 -10.47 3.26
N ALA A 250 -14.72 -11.13 2.75
CA ALA A 250 -13.36 -10.98 3.25
C ALA A 250 -12.93 -9.51 3.23
N LEU A 251 -13.14 -8.78 2.13
CA LEU A 251 -12.86 -7.34 2.08
C LEU A 251 -13.58 -6.57 3.21
N GLY A 252 -14.88 -6.81 3.41
CA GLY A 252 -15.65 -6.15 4.47
C GLY A 252 -15.21 -6.51 5.90
N ILE A 253 -14.55 -7.65 6.07
CA ILE A 253 -14.06 -8.16 7.36
C ILE A 253 -12.61 -7.72 7.65
N TYR A 254 -11.78 -7.63 6.61
CA TYR A 254 -10.33 -7.40 6.76
C TYR A 254 -9.89 -5.99 6.41
N HIS A 255 -10.53 -5.31 5.45
CA HIS A 255 -10.07 -3.99 5.01
C HIS A 255 -11.16 -3.15 4.31
N ARG A 256 -11.65 -2.12 5.02
CA ARG A 256 -12.78 -1.28 4.57
C ARG A 256 -12.51 -0.48 3.27
N PRO A 257 -11.32 0.10 3.03
CA PRO A 257 -11.10 0.87 1.80
C PRO A 257 -11.25 0.01 0.53
N GLU A 258 -10.68 -1.19 0.50
CA GLU A 258 -10.76 -2.09 -0.66
C GLU A 258 -12.17 -2.69 -0.80
N PHE A 259 -12.90 -2.86 0.30
CA PHE A 259 -14.34 -3.17 0.26
C PHE A 259 -15.14 -2.08 -0.49
N LEU A 260 -14.83 -0.80 -0.24
CA LEU A 260 -15.44 0.33 -0.94
C LEU A 260 -15.04 0.35 -2.42
N ILE A 261 -13.75 0.18 -2.74
CA ILE A 261 -13.26 0.12 -4.12
C ILE A 261 -13.96 -1.01 -4.90
N PHE A 262 -14.05 -2.21 -4.32
CA PHE A 262 -14.73 -3.33 -4.97
C PHE A 262 -16.23 -3.08 -5.13
N SER A 263 -16.88 -2.42 -4.17
CA SER A 263 -18.29 -2.02 -4.29
C SER A 263 -18.52 -1.10 -5.49
N LEU A 264 -17.64 -0.10 -5.70
CA LEU A 264 -17.70 0.78 -6.87
C LEU A 264 -17.47 0.02 -8.18
N ILE A 265 -16.53 -0.93 -8.20
CA ILE A 265 -16.29 -1.79 -9.37
C ILE A 265 -17.53 -2.64 -9.68
N LEU A 266 -18.15 -3.24 -8.67
CA LEU A 266 -19.37 -4.03 -8.84
C LEU A 266 -20.52 -3.18 -9.40
N ILE A 267 -20.66 -1.93 -8.98
CA ILE A 267 -21.66 -1.00 -9.54
C ILE A 267 -21.39 -0.76 -11.02
N CYS A 268 -20.17 -0.36 -11.41
CA CYS A 268 -19.80 -0.14 -12.81
C CYS A 268 -19.98 -1.41 -13.66
N TYR A 269 -19.57 -2.55 -13.13
CA TYR A 269 -19.68 -3.84 -13.80
C TYR A 269 -21.14 -4.28 -13.98
N TYR A 270 -21.98 -4.09 -12.95
CA TYR A 270 -23.42 -4.36 -13.02
C TYR A 270 -24.12 -3.42 -14.01
N LEU A 271 -23.81 -2.12 -14.02
CA LEU A 271 -24.39 -1.17 -14.99
C LEU A 271 -24.09 -1.58 -16.43
N LYS A 272 -22.88 -2.09 -16.68
CA LYS A 272 -22.44 -2.60 -17.99
C LYS A 272 -23.11 -3.92 -18.37
N THR A 273 -23.12 -4.90 -17.47
CA THR A 273 -23.51 -6.29 -17.80
C THR A 273 -24.97 -6.61 -17.50
N ARG A 274 -25.59 -5.88 -16.58
CA ARG A 274 -26.95 -6.10 -16.04
C ARG A 274 -27.15 -7.50 -15.47
N ASP A 275 -26.08 -8.09 -14.94
CA ASP A 275 -26.09 -9.45 -14.40
C ASP A 275 -26.72 -9.51 -13.00
N ARG A 276 -27.93 -10.08 -12.91
CA ARG A 276 -28.71 -10.16 -11.67
C ARG A 276 -28.07 -11.07 -10.62
N TYR A 277 -27.23 -12.03 -11.02
CA TYR A 277 -26.58 -12.95 -10.06
C TYR A 277 -25.58 -12.24 -9.15
N LEU A 278 -25.10 -11.06 -9.54
CA LEU A 278 -24.30 -10.19 -8.68
C LEU A 278 -25.07 -9.74 -7.44
N ILE A 279 -26.39 -9.52 -7.54
CA ILE A 279 -27.22 -9.12 -6.41
C ILE A 279 -27.25 -10.23 -5.35
N TYR A 280 -27.40 -11.49 -5.76
CA TYR A 280 -27.33 -12.63 -4.83
C TYR A 280 -25.95 -12.75 -4.17
N SER A 281 -24.87 -12.46 -4.92
CA SER A 281 -23.51 -12.44 -4.37
C SER A 281 -23.35 -11.37 -3.28
N ILE A 282 -23.91 -10.17 -3.51
CA ILE A 282 -23.90 -9.06 -2.56
C ILE A 282 -24.69 -9.41 -1.30
N ILE A 283 -25.88 -10.00 -1.44
CA ILE A 283 -26.71 -10.43 -0.30
C ILE A 283 -25.98 -11.48 0.53
N LEU A 284 -25.37 -12.48 -0.13
CA LEU A 284 -24.59 -13.50 0.57
C LEU A 284 -23.36 -12.89 1.27
N ALA A 285 -22.65 -11.97 0.63
CA ALA A 285 -21.54 -11.27 1.25
C ALA A 285 -21.99 -10.48 2.50
N ALA A 286 -23.11 -9.75 2.42
CA ALA A 286 -23.67 -9.03 3.54
C ALA A 286 -24.01 -9.96 4.72
N PHE A 287 -24.59 -11.14 4.44
CA PHE A 287 -24.85 -12.16 5.45
C PHE A 287 -23.57 -12.67 6.12
N LEU A 288 -22.50 -12.90 5.35
CA LEU A 288 -21.21 -13.35 5.87
C LEU A 288 -20.48 -12.27 6.69
N ILE A 289 -20.64 -11.00 6.32
CA ILE A 289 -20.05 -9.86 7.02
C ILE A 289 -20.78 -9.58 8.35
N PHE A 290 -22.09 -9.85 8.39
CA PHE A 290 -22.97 -9.44 9.49
C PHE A 290 -22.47 -9.81 10.90
N PRO A 291 -21.98 -11.04 11.19
CA PRO A 291 -21.46 -11.39 12.52
C PRO A 291 -20.28 -10.53 12.95
N PHE A 292 -19.49 -10.03 11.99
CA PHE A 292 -18.32 -9.20 12.28
C PHE A 292 -18.68 -7.71 12.44
N TRP A 293 -19.81 -7.27 11.91
CA TRP A 293 -20.21 -5.88 11.98
C TRP A 293 -21.18 -5.61 13.14
N LEU A 294 -21.97 -6.61 13.52
CA LEU A 294 -22.97 -6.48 14.58
C LEU A 294 -22.37 -6.01 15.93
N PRO A 295 -21.24 -6.56 16.43
CA PRO A 295 -20.64 -6.09 17.69
C PRO A 295 -20.09 -4.66 17.63
N ARG A 296 -19.97 -4.10 16.42
CA ARG A 296 -19.36 -2.80 16.16
C ARG A 296 -20.33 -1.79 15.55
N ILE A 297 -21.63 -2.09 15.54
CA ILE A 297 -22.64 -1.31 14.81
C ILE A 297 -22.64 0.18 15.23
N GLU A 298 -22.44 0.45 16.52
CA GLU A 298 -22.37 1.81 17.10
C GLU A 298 -21.17 2.61 16.58
N THR A 299 -20.08 1.95 16.23
CA THR A 299 -18.87 2.59 15.68
C THR A 299 -18.92 2.76 14.18
N VAL A 300 -19.61 1.85 13.48
CA VAL A 300 -19.67 1.83 12.01
C VAL A 300 -20.55 2.97 11.49
N PHE A 301 -21.70 3.23 12.13
CA PHE A 301 -22.67 4.19 11.61
C PHE A 301 -22.11 5.64 11.55
N PRO A 302 -21.41 6.16 12.58
CA PRO A 302 -20.78 7.47 12.53
C PRO A 302 -19.63 7.58 11.52
N LEU A 303 -18.93 6.48 11.23
CA LEU A 303 -17.85 6.46 10.23
C LEU A 303 -18.39 6.69 8.81
N ILE A 304 -19.58 6.17 8.50
CA ILE A 304 -20.22 6.36 7.20
C ILE A 304 -20.59 7.84 6.98
N SER A 305 -21.12 8.52 8.01
CA SER A 305 -21.43 9.95 7.92
C SER A 305 -20.16 10.83 7.94
N GLY A 306 -19.09 10.38 8.61
CA GLY A 306 -17.78 11.03 8.56
C GLY A 306 -17.17 11.04 7.16
N LEU A 307 -17.24 9.92 6.43
CA LEU A 307 -16.71 9.79 5.06
C LEU A 307 -17.32 10.80 4.08
N SER A 308 -18.65 11.02 4.13
CA SER A 308 -19.29 12.02 3.29
C SER A 308 -18.81 13.43 3.60
N ASN A 309 -18.59 13.73 4.88
CA ASN A 309 -18.13 15.06 5.31
C ASN A 309 -16.67 15.30 4.89
N THR A 310 -15.78 14.33 5.04
CA THR A 310 -14.38 14.43 4.58
C THR A 310 -14.30 14.57 3.06
N MET A 311 -15.14 13.85 2.31
CA MET A 311 -15.19 13.98 0.85
C MET A 311 -15.62 15.39 0.41
N ILE A 312 -16.68 15.93 1.03
CA ILE A 312 -17.16 17.29 0.75
C ILE A 312 -16.09 18.33 1.12
N GLN A 313 -15.46 18.18 2.28
CA GLN A 313 -14.43 19.10 2.76
C GLN A 313 -13.18 19.11 1.86
N ASN A 314 -12.68 17.95 1.42
CA ASN A 314 -11.51 17.89 0.53
C ASN A 314 -11.79 18.46 -0.88
N ILE A 315 -13.06 18.47 -1.31
CA ILE A 315 -13.46 19.12 -2.58
C ILE A 315 -13.54 20.65 -2.41
N GLN A 316 -13.91 21.13 -1.21
CA GLN A 316 -14.17 22.55 -0.93
C GLN A 316 -13.00 23.30 -0.29
N ALA A 317 -12.02 22.61 0.30
CA ALA A 317 -10.93 23.19 1.09
C ALA A 317 -9.59 22.47 0.83
N GLU A 318 -8.51 22.91 1.50
CA GLU A 318 -7.22 22.22 1.43
C GLU A 318 -7.35 20.77 1.93
N PRO A 319 -6.86 19.77 1.16
CA PRO A 319 -7.08 18.37 1.47
C PRO A 319 -6.38 17.97 2.77
N THR A 320 -7.18 17.76 3.81
CA THR A 320 -6.74 17.29 5.13
C THR A 320 -7.09 15.81 5.26
N GLY A 321 -6.41 14.94 4.49
CA GLY A 321 -6.80 13.51 4.49
C GLY A 321 -6.06 12.56 3.56
N GLY A 322 -4.87 12.91 3.06
CA GLY A 322 -4.14 12.08 2.09
C GLY A 322 -3.76 10.69 2.61
N GLY A 323 -3.66 10.51 3.92
CA GLY A 323 -3.12 9.29 4.54
C GLY A 323 -1.59 9.28 4.56
N THR A 324 -1.02 8.41 5.39
CA THR A 324 0.41 8.35 5.73
C THR A 324 1.29 7.65 4.68
N PHE A 325 1.17 8.00 3.39
CA PHE A 325 2.04 7.51 2.32
C PHE A 325 2.65 8.68 1.54
N PHE A 326 3.57 8.41 0.62
CA PHE A 326 4.16 9.48 -0.19
C PHE A 326 3.15 10.08 -1.18
N ASP A 327 3.41 11.30 -1.63
CA ASP A 327 2.55 12.04 -2.54
C ASP A 327 2.65 11.57 -4.01
N ILE A 328 1.76 12.08 -4.85
CA ILE A 328 1.72 11.79 -6.29
C ILE A 328 3.02 12.17 -7.01
N GLY A 329 3.69 13.25 -6.60
CA GLY A 329 4.92 13.69 -7.25
C GLY A 329 6.04 12.66 -7.02
N LYS A 330 6.21 12.21 -5.78
CA LYS A 330 7.15 11.13 -5.46
C LYS A 330 6.74 9.82 -6.14
N TYR A 331 5.45 9.50 -6.24
CA TYR A 331 4.97 8.34 -6.97
C TYR A 331 5.34 8.33 -8.45
N GLU A 332 5.13 9.45 -9.15
CA GLU A 332 5.44 9.59 -10.58
C GLU A 332 6.92 9.31 -10.86
N TRP A 333 7.79 9.82 -9.99
CA TRP A 333 9.24 9.56 -10.08
C TRP A 333 9.59 8.10 -9.84
N LEU A 334 8.97 7.45 -8.86
CA LEU A 334 9.30 6.06 -8.47
C LEU A 334 8.70 5.03 -9.43
N SER A 335 7.57 5.33 -10.05
CA SER A 335 6.88 4.46 -11.01
C SER A 335 7.35 4.66 -12.46
N LEU A 336 8.18 5.66 -12.70
CA LEU A 336 8.58 6.16 -14.01
C LEU A 336 9.04 5.05 -15.00
N VAL A 337 9.72 4.02 -14.50
CA VAL A 337 10.25 2.92 -15.32
C VAL A 337 9.17 2.07 -15.99
N TYR A 338 7.99 1.92 -15.37
CA TYR A 338 6.87 1.14 -15.90
C TYR A 338 5.62 1.98 -16.22
N LEU A 339 5.52 3.20 -15.69
CA LEU A 339 4.38 4.11 -15.87
C LEU A 339 3.97 4.32 -17.34
N PRO A 340 4.88 4.61 -18.29
CA PRO A 340 4.52 4.74 -19.70
C PRO A 340 3.87 3.47 -20.26
N PHE A 341 4.43 2.32 -19.91
CA PHE A 341 3.91 1.05 -20.39
C PHE A 341 2.56 0.70 -19.77
N GLY A 342 2.31 1.16 -18.53
CA GLY A 342 1.00 1.09 -17.89
C GLY A 342 -0.07 1.86 -18.68
N PHE A 343 0.24 3.08 -19.12
CA PHE A 343 -0.66 3.84 -19.98
C PHE A 343 -0.85 3.20 -21.37
N ILE A 344 0.21 2.62 -21.95
CA ILE A 344 0.10 1.83 -23.19
C ILE A 344 -0.87 0.65 -22.99
N GLY A 345 -0.79 -0.05 -21.85
CA GLY A 345 -1.73 -1.11 -21.49
C GLY A 345 -3.18 -0.61 -21.34
N ALA A 346 -3.38 0.54 -20.72
CA ALA A 346 -4.70 1.18 -20.63
C ALA A 346 -5.25 1.55 -22.03
N PHE A 347 -4.43 2.16 -22.89
CA PHE A 347 -4.80 2.48 -24.28
C PHE A 347 -5.09 1.24 -25.10
N TYR A 348 -4.34 0.16 -24.89
CA TYR A 348 -4.63 -1.14 -25.49
C TYR A 348 -6.04 -1.61 -25.11
N MET A 349 -6.39 -1.57 -23.82
CA MET A 349 -7.73 -1.98 -23.36
C MET A 349 -8.84 -1.10 -23.93
N ILE A 350 -8.65 0.22 -23.97
CA ILE A 350 -9.61 1.16 -24.57
C ILE A 350 -9.79 0.86 -26.06
N SER A 351 -8.68 0.68 -26.79
CA SER A 351 -8.69 0.40 -28.23
C SER A 351 -9.37 -0.93 -28.56
N LYS A 352 -9.27 -1.92 -27.65
CA LYS A 352 -9.95 -3.22 -27.76
C LYS A 352 -11.31 -3.26 -27.07
N LYS A 353 -11.80 -2.13 -26.54
CA LYS A 353 -13.08 -2.02 -25.80
C LYS A 353 -13.19 -3.04 -24.66
N MET A 354 -12.08 -3.34 -23.99
CA MET A 354 -11.99 -4.30 -22.88
C MET A 354 -12.43 -3.64 -21.56
N TRP A 355 -13.71 -3.30 -21.43
CA TRP A 355 -14.27 -2.68 -20.23
C TRP A 355 -14.52 -3.70 -19.10
N ASN A 356 -13.47 -4.36 -18.62
CA ASN A 356 -13.56 -5.42 -17.59
C ASN A 356 -13.31 -4.86 -16.18
N SER A 357 -13.30 -5.73 -15.17
CA SER A 357 -13.13 -5.33 -13.77
C SER A 357 -11.79 -4.65 -13.47
N LEU A 358 -10.69 -5.09 -14.10
CA LEU A 358 -9.38 -4.45 -13.99
C LEU A 358 -9.39 -3.03 -14.56
N PHE A 359 -10.07 -2.80 -15.68
CA PHE A 359 -10.18 -1.46 -16.24
C PHE A 359 -10.96 -0.52 -15.31
N PHE A 360 -12.07 -1.00 -14.73
CA PHE A 360 -12.81 -0.22 -13.73
C PHE A 360 -11.97 0.05 -12.48
N TYR A 361 -11.23 -0.95 -11.99
CA TYR A 361 -10.30 -0.80 -10.87
C TYR A 361 -9.27 0.30 -11.11
N PHE A 362 -8.64 0.31 -12.30
CA PHE A 362 -7.68 1.34 -12.71
C PHE A 362 -8.34 2.73 -12.76
N VAL A 363 -9.49 2.87 -13.43
CA VAL A 363 -10.17 4.16 -13.60
C VAL A 363 -10.66 4.72 -12.27
N ILE A 364 -11.28 3.89 -11.42
CA ILE A 364 -11.80 4.33 -10.12
C ILE A 364 -10.67 4.84 -9.22
N ASN A 365 -9.56 4.10 -9.12
CA ASN A 365 -8.40 4.56 -8.34
C ASN A 365 -7.78 5.82 -8.96
N GLY A 366 -7.63 5.86 -10.29
CA GLY A 366 -7.11 7.03 -11.00
C GLY A 366 -7.94 8.29 -10.75
N VAL A 367 -9.27 8.18 -10.75
CA VAL A 367 -10.18 9.28 -10.42
C VAL A 367 -9.99 9.73 -8.97
N ILE A 368 -9.95 8.79 -8.01
CA ILE A 368 -9.76 9.13 -6.59
C ILE A 368 -8.43 9.87 -6.36
N ILE A 369 -7.36 9.41 -6.99
CA ILE A 369 -6.03 10.02 -6.88
C ILE A 369 -5.99 11.39 -7.57
N ALA A 370 -6.47 11.49 -8.80
CA ALA A 370 -6.43 12.73 -9.59
C ALA A 370 -7.22 13.86 -8.92
N PHE A 371 -8.40 13.54 -8.36
CA PHE A 371 -9.23 14.51 -7.65
C PHE A 371 -8.92 14.59 -6.15
N ARG A 372 -7.86 13.92 -5.66
CA ARG A 372 -7.43 13.92 -4.26
C ARG A 372 -8.59 13.70 -3.27
N LEU A 373 -9.41 12.67 -3.54
CA LEU A 373 -10.58 12.36 -2.71
C LEU A 373 -10.14 11.76 -1.34
N PHE A 374 -10.82 10.74 -0.82
CA PHE A 374 -10.47 10.15 0.47
C PHE A 374 -9.22 9.25 0.35
N PHE A 375 -8.31 9.33 1.33
CA PHE A 375 -7.12 8.46 1.47
C PHE A 375 -6.26 8.34 0.20
N TYR A 376 -6.21 9.39 -0.63
CA TYR A 376 -5.67 9.31 -1.98
C TYR A 376 -4.17 8.92 -2.04
N ASN A 377 -3.34 9.27 -1.05
CA ASN A 377 -1.94 8.80 -1.04
C ASN A 377 -1.87 7.30 -0.79
N ARG A 378 -2.73 6.73 0.07
CA ARG A 378 -2.73 5.28 0.33
C ARG A 378 -3.17 4.49 -0.90
N LEU A 379 -4.15 5.00 -1.64
CA LEU A 379 -4.64 4.37 -2.87
C LEU A 379 -3.63 4.42 -4.02
N LEU A 380 -2.49 5.10 -3.88
CA LEU A 380 -1.35 4.94 -4.79
C LEU A 380 -0.84 3.49 -4.80
N ILE A 381 -0.96 2.75 -3.69
CA ILE A 381 -0.56 1.34 -3.60
C ILE A 381 -1.46 0.49 -4.50
N ASP A 382 -2.77 0.69 -4.43
CA ASP A 382 -3.78 0.02 -5.25
C ASP A 382 -3.64 0.37 -6.74
N PHE A 383 -3.48 1.66 -7.02
CA PHE A 383 -3.27 2.17 -8.37
C PHE A 383 -2.00 1.61 -9.00
N ASP A 384 -0.91 1.52 -8.23
CA ASP A 384 0.35 0.94 -8.68
C ASP A 384 0.18 -0.53 -9.09
N ILE A 385 -0.55 -1.34 -8.32
CA ILE A 385 -0.87 -2.72 -8.70
C ILE A 385 -1.61 -2.78 -10.04
N ALA A 386 -2.64 -1.95 -10.22
CA ALA A 386 -3.36 -1.88 -11.49
C ALA A 386 -2.41 -1.49 -12.63
N LEU A 387 -1.55 -0.49 -12.39
CA LEU A 387 -0.59 0.02 -13.36
C LEU A 387 0.47 -1.01 -13.74
N LEU A 388 0.97 -1.82 -12.79
CA LEU A 388 1.93 -2.92 -13.04
C LEU A 388 1.31 -4.00 -13.92
N ILE A 389 0.05 -4.37 -13.66
CA ILE A 389 -0.69 -5.33 -14.50
C ILE A 389 -0.88 -4.75 -15.91
N LEU A 390 -1.29 -3.50 -16.03
CA LEU A 390 -1.43 -2.83 -17.33
C LEU A 390 -0.09 -2.68 -18.05
N ALA A 391 0.99 -2.39 -17.32
CA ALA A 391 2.33 -2.27 -17.87
C ALA A 391 2.79 -3.58 -18.49
N SER A 392 2.49 -4.70 -17.84
CA SER A 392 2.76 -6.03 -18.40
C SER A 392 2.03 -6.27 -19.72
N ALA A 393 0.79 -5.82 -19.85
CA ALA A 393 0.02 -5.91 -21.08
C ALA A 393 0.58 -4.99 -22.16
N GLY A 394 0.92 -3.74 -21.80
CA GLY A 394 1.55 -2.77 -22.69
C GLY A 394 2.91 -3.24 -23.24
N ILE A 395 3.75 -3.81 -22.39
CA ILE A 395 5.04 -4.42 -22.79
C ILE A 395 4.78 -5.62 -23.70
N THR A 396 3.87 -6.51 -23.32
CA THR A 396 3.59 -7.73 -24.09
C THR A 396 3.09 -7.38 -25.49
N CYS A 397 2.14 -6.44 -25.61
CA CYS A 397 1.53 -6.08 -26.89
C CYS A 397 2.47 -5.29 -27.80
N THR A 398 3.39 -4.50 -27.24
CA THR A 398 4.34 -3.71 -28.03
C THR A 398 5.65 -4.43 -28.34
N PHE A 399 6.22 -5.20 -27.40
CA PHE A 399 7.54 -5.83 -27.53
C PHE A 399 7.54 -7.33 -27.81
N LEU A 400 6.50 -8.07 -27.42
CA LEU A 400 6.50 -9.54 -27.50
C LEU A 400 5.49 -10.14 -28.48
N ALA A 401 4.38 -9.45 -28.74
CA ALA A 401 3.30 -9.95 -29.60
C ALA A 401 3.54 -9.66 -31.09
N GLY A 402 4.35 -8.65 -31.43
CA GLY A 402 4.58 -8.26 -32.82
C GLY A 402 5.63 -9.10 -33.54
N HIS A 403 5.36 -9.58 -34.76
CA HIS A 403 6.37 -10.19 -35.65
C HIS A 403 7.52 -9.24 -36.04
N LYS A 404 7.38 -7.94 -35.74
CA LYS A 404 8.30 -6.89 -36.16
C LYS A 404 9.49 -6.73 -35.22
N ILE A 405 9.38 -7.20 -33.97
CA ILE A 405 10.44 -7.10 -32.98
C ILE A 405 10.95 -8.50 -32.69
N SER A 406 12.27 -8.67 -32.70
CA SER A 406 12.86 -9.95 -32.35
C SER A 406 12.57 -10.28 -30.87
N ARG A 407 12.27 -11.54 -30.57
CA ARG A 407 12.00 -11.97 -29.18
C ARG A 407 13.18 -11.69 -28.26
N VAL A 408 14.40 -11.76 -28.78
CA VAL A 408 15.64 -11.45 -28.06
C VAL A 408 15.63 -9.98 -27.64
N THR A 409 15.30 -9.07 -28.56
CA THR A 409 15.20 -7.63 -28.26
C THR A 409 14.13 -7.34 -27.21
N GLY A 410 12.93 -7.92 -27.36
CA GLY A 410 11.86 -7.75 -26.37
C GLY A 410 12.24 -8.29 -24.99
N THR A 411 12.93 -9.44 -24.93
CA THR A 411 13.41 -10.03 -23.67
C THR A 411 14.51 -9.18 -23.03
N ALA A 412 15.49 -8.73 -23.82
CA ALA A 412 16.55 -7.83 -23.35
C ALA A 412 15.99 -6.51 -22.81
N PHE A 413 14.97 -5.96 -23.47
CA PHE A 413 14.25 -4.78 -23.00
C PHE A 413 13.59 -5.02 -21.63
N ILE A 414 12.89 -6.15 -21.44
CA ILE A 414 12.27 -6.50 -20.16
C ILE A 414 13.32 -6.63 -19.06
N ILE A 415 14.44 -7.30 -19.34
CA ILE A 415 15.55 -7.46 -18.39
C ILE A 415 16.09 -6.08 -17.97
N LEU A 416 16.36 -5.21 -18.94
CA LEU A 416 16.83 -3.85 -18.68
C LEU A 416 15.83 -3.06 -17.82
N LEU A 417 14.53 -3.18 -18.11
CA LEU A 417 13.47 -2.54 -17.34
C LEU A 417 13.44 -3.05 -15.89
N LEU A 418 13.55 -4.37 -15.69
CA LEU A 418 13.60 -4.97 -14.35
C LEU A 418 14.85 -4.55 -13.56
N PHE A 419 16.01 -4.47 -14.20
CA PHE A 419 17.23 -3.95 -13.56
C PHE A 419 17.09 -2.48 -13.17
N SER A 420 16.51 -1.67 -14.06
CA SER A 420 16.27 -0.25 -13.83
C SER A 420 15.35 -0.02 -12.62
N GLY A 421 14.19 -0.67 -12.58
CA GLY A 421 13.28 -0.58 -11.42
C GLY A 421 13.84 -1.23 -10.15
N GLY A 422 14.53 -2.36 -10.29
CA GLY A 422 15.07 -3.13 -9.18
C GLY A 422 16.19 -2.42 -8.43
N THR A 423 16.97 -1.57 -9.12
CA THR A 423 18.08 -0.81 -8.51
C THR A 423 17.59 0.10 -7.38
N ALA A 424 16.57 0.92 -7.64
CA ALA A 424 16.01 1.82 -6.63
C ALA A 424 15.41 1.04 -5.44
N THR A 425 14.74 -0.07 -5.70
CA THR A 425 14.16 -0.94 -4.67
C THR A 425 15.24 -1.59 -3.80
N LEU A 426 16.31 -2.11 -4.40
CA LEU A 426 17.42 -2.74 -3.67
C LEU A 426 18.22 -1.73 -2.83
N GLN A 427 18.51 -0.55 -3.37
CA GLN A 427 19.15 0.54 -2.62
C GLN A 427 18.33 0.87 -1.36
N ASN A 428 17.02 1.09 -1.52
CA ASN A 428 16.13 1.37 -0.41
C ASN A 428 16.05 0.20 0.60
N ALA A 429 16.10 -1.04 0.13
CA ALA A 429 16.11 -2.21 1.01
C ALA A 429 17.34 -2.28 1.92
N HIS A 430 18.49 -1.78 1.46
CA HIS A 430 19.70 -1.68 2.27
C HIS A 430 19.69 -0.49 3.24
N ASP A 431 19.14 0.65 2.79
CA ASP A 431 19.22 1.90 3.53
C ASP A 431 18.12 2.05 4.59
N ILE A 432 16.98 1.39 4.41
CA ILE A 432 15.84 1.54 5.33
C ILE A 432 16.17 0.99 6.72
N LYS A 433 15.81 1.77 7.74
CA LYS A 433 15.93 1.42 9.16
C LYS A 433 14.58 1.58 9.85
N PRO A 434 14.33 0.86 10.96
CA PRO A 434 13.14 1.09 11.77
C PRO A 434 13.10 2.51 12.33
N LEU A 435 11.91 2.92 12.77
CA LEU A 435 11.71 4.20 13.44
C LEU A 435 12.23 4.21 14.89
N MET A 436 12.36 3.03 15.50
CA MET A 436 12.92 2.84 16.85
C MET A 436 14.13 1.92 16.79
N ASN A 437 15.15 2.20 17.59
CA ASN A 437 16.30 1.30 17.76
C ASN A 437 16.15 0.42 19.02
N GLU A 438 17.05 -0.56 19.19
CA GLU A 438 16.97 -1.53 20.30
C GLU A 438 17.11 -0.87 21.67
N ASP A 439 17.91 0.19 21.78
CA ASP A 439 18.11 0.89 23.04
C ASP A 439 16.87 1.70 23.44
N GLN A 440 16.16 2.26 22.47
CA GLN A 440 14.86 2.92 22.66
C GLN A 440 13.78 1.91 23.10
N ILE A 441 13.71 0.73 22.48
CA ILE A 441 12.77 -0.32 22.92
C ILE A 441 13.10 -0.78 24.35
N LYS A 442 14.37 -1.01 24.67
CA LYS A 442 14.81 -1.36 26.04
C LYS A 442 14.44 -0.29 27.06
N ALA A 443 14.51 0.99 26.70
CA ALA A 443 14.08 2.07 27.58
C ALA A 443 12.57 2.02 27.86
N ILE A 444 11.75 1.71 26.86
CA ILE A 444 10.30 1.52 27.04
C ILE A 444 10.02 0.29 27.92
N GLU A 445 10.71 -0.83 27.68
CA GLU A 445 10.57 -2.05 28.48
C GLU A 445 11.05 -1.86 29.92
N TRP A 446 12.05 -1.00 30.14
CA TRP A 446 12.46 -0.61 31.48
C TRP A 446 11.30 0.04 32.24
N ILE A 447 10.51 0.91 31.61
CA ILE A 447 9.30 1.47 32.24
C ILE A 447 8.33 0.34 32.59
N ALA A 448 8.05 -0.57 31.65
CA ALA A 448 7.12 -1.68 31.88
C ALA A 448 7.52 -2.57 33.07
N ASN A 449 8.81 -2.73 33.33
CA ASN A 449 9.35 -3.62 34.36
C ASN A 449 9.64 -2.96 35.72
N ASN A 450 9.72 -1.63 35.78
CA ASN A 450 10.20 -0.91 36.98
C ASN A 450 9.19 0.11 37.54
N THR A 451 7.95 0.12 37.05
CA THR A 451 6.92 1.11 37.45
C THR A 451 5.62 0.42 37.87
N ASP A 452 4.75 1.11 38.61
CA ASP A 452 3.43 0.59 39.00
C ASP A 452 2.57 0.31 37.75
N GLU A 453 1.84 -0.81 37.73
CA GLU A 453 0.90 -1.19 36.66
C GLU A 453 -0.15 -0.11 36.36
N ASN A 454 -0.52 0.69 37.36
CA ASN A 454 -1.50 1.78 37.24
C ASN A 454 -0.89 3.12 36.80
N ALA A 455 0.43 3.20 36.66
CA ALA A 455 1.10 4.41 36.20
C ALA A 455 0.73 4.77 34.76
N TYR A 456 0.86 6.05 34.42
CA TYR A 456 0.72 6.53 33.05
C TYR A 456 2.09 6.71 32.40
N ILE A 457 2.15 6.50 31.09
CA ILE A 457 3.29 6.93 30.28
C ILE A 457 2.85 8.05 29.34
N LEU A 458 3.44 9.22 29.50
CA LEU A 458 3.33 10.31 28.54
C LEU A 458 4.35 10.12 27.42
N ALA A 459 3.86 10.18 26.19
CA ALA A 459 4.68 10.09 24.99
C ALA A 459 4.19 11.08 23.93
N THR A 460 5.07 11.49 23.02
CA THR A 460 4.62 12.25 21.84
C THR A 460 3.85 11.33 20.89
N SER A 461 3.07 11.90 19.97
CA SER A 461 2.33 11.08 18.99
C SER A 461 3.23 10.21 18.11
N TYR A 462 4.52 10.54 17.98
CA TYR A 462 5.51 9.74 17.26
C TYR A 462 5.90 8.48 18.05
N ASP A 463 6.18 8.62 19.35
CA ASP A 463 6.61 7.51 20.21
C ASP A 463 5.44 6.66 20.72
N ALA A 464 4.25 7.26 20.85
CA ALA A 464 3.10 6.68 21.53
C ALA A 464 2.68 5.27 21.04
N PRO A 465 2.69 4.93 19.73
CA PRO A 465 2.37 3.56 19.30
C PRO A 465 3.35 2.52 19.85
N TRP A 466 4.64 2.86 19.91
CA TRP A 466 5.68 1.98 20.45
C TRP A 466 5.54 1.85 21.97
N VAL A 467 5.34 2.98 22.66
CA VAL A 467 5.12 2.96 24.11
C VAL A 467 3.88 2.15 24.48
N LEU A 468 2.82 2.21 23.68
CA LEU A 468 1.61 1.40 23.88
C LEU A 468 1.94 -0.11 23.90
N ALA A 469 2.75 -0.58 22.96
CA ALA A 469 2.96 -2.01 22.73
C ALA A 469 4.05 -2.65 23.59
N TRP A 470 5.04 -1.88 24.03
CA TRP A 470 6.13 -2.36 24.88
C TRP A 470 6.06 -1.84 26.31
N GLY A 471 5.39 -0.69 26.54
CA GLY A 471 5.34 -0.03 27.85
C GLY A 471 4.35 -0.65 28.82
N LYS A 472 3.33 -1.40 28.34
CA LYS A 472 2.33 -2.10 29.17
C LYS A 472 1.66 -1.22 30.25
N ARG A 473 1.45 0.06 29.95
CA ARG A 473 0.80 1.05 30.81
C ARG A 473 -0.19 1.87 29.99
N LYS A 474 -1.04 2.65 30.66
CA LYS A 474 -1.94 3.59 29.99
C LYS A 474 -1.13 4.75 29.40
N ILE A 475 -1.43 5.12 28.15
CA ILE A 475 -0.63 6.09 27.41
C ILE A 475 -1.33 7.44 27.30
N LEU A 476 -0.62 8.51 27.63
CA LEU A 476 -1.04 9.89 27.43
C LEU A 476 -0.32 10.45 26.21
N ALA A 477 -1.04 10.65 25.10
CA ALA A 477 -0.44 11.14 23.86
C ALA A 477 -1.37 12.07 23.09
N PRO A 478 -0.85 13.12 22.43
CA PRO A 478 -1.68 14.11 21.74
C PRO A 478 -2.56 13.49 20.65
N GLY A 479 -3.87 13.59 20.84
CA GLY A 479 -4.86 13.16 19.85
C GLY A 479 -4.88 11.65 19.60
N LEU A 480 -4.33 10.86 20.53
CA LEU A 480 -4.27 9.41 20.46
C LEU A 480 -4.81 8.80 21.75
N PHE A 481 -5.48 7.66 21.60
CA PHE A 481 -6.05 6.86 22.69
C PHE A 481 -7.14 7.56 23.50
N GLU A 482 -7.83 6.81 24.34
CA GLU A 482 -8.98 7.31 25.13
C GLU A 482 -8.57 7.94 26.46
N TRP A 483 -7.31 7.76 26.88
CA TRP A 483 -6.79 8.27 28.14
C TRP A 483 -6.32 9.74 28.04
N ASP A 484 -6.30 10.29 26.82
CA ASP A 484 -6.03 11.71 26.59
C ASP A 484 -7.31 12.55 26.69
N GLY A 485 -7.48 13.23 27.83
CA GLY A 485 -8.56 14.20 28.02
C GLY A 485 -8.21 15.64 27.62
N ASN A 486 -7.07 15.89 26.96
CA ASN A 486 -6.66 17.25 26.63
C ASN A 486 -7.02 17.64 25.19
N GLY A 487 -7.46 18.88 25.02
CA GLY A 487 -7.60 19.46 23.69
C GLY A 487 -6.26 19.81 23.05
N LYS A 488 -6.25 19.88 21.70
CA LYS A 488 -5.08 20.23 20.87
C LYS A 488 -4.30 21.45 21.38
N GLY A 489 -4.98 22.52 21.81
CA GLY A 489 -4.34 23.74 22.31
C GLY A 489 -3.46 23.50 23.54
N LYS A 490 -3.97 22.74 24.53
CA LYS A 490 -3.22 22.41 25.76
C LYS A 490 -2.00 21.54 25.45
N TRP A 491 -2.12 20.62 24.49
CA TRP A 491 -0.97 19.83 24.04
C TRP A 491 0.09 20.66 23.35
N LEU A 492 -0.29 21.58 22.47
CA LEU A 492 0.68 22.45 21.80
C LEU A 492 1.42 23.34 22.82
N GLU A 493 0.70 23.88 23.80
CA GLU A 493 1.28 24.63 24.92
C GLU A 493 2.25 23.75 25.72
N PHE A 494 1.80 22.56 26.15
CA PHE A 494 2.62 21.62 26.90
C PHE A 494 3.87 21.19 26.14
N LEU A 495 3.76 20.82 24.86
CA LEU A 495 4.89 20.35 24.06
C LEU A 495 5.91 21.46 23.81
N GLY A 496 5.45 22.70 23.58
CA GLY A 496 6.30 23.85 23.24
C GLY A 496 6.92 24.57 24.44
N THR A 497 6.29 24.55 25.61
CA THR A 497 6.74 25.32 26.78
C THR A 497 8.01 24.76 27.41
N GLY A 498 8.89 25.66 27.87
CA GLY A 498 10.01 25.37 28.78
C GLY A 498 9.67 25.60 30.26
N ASN A 499 8.45 26.06 30.57
CA ASN A 499 8.04 26.39 31.93
C ASN A 499 7.62 25.13 32.71
N SER A 500 8.34 24.83 33.79
CA SER A 500 8.08 23.68 34.67
C SER A 500 6.72 23.73 35.35
N THR A 501 6.25 24.90 35.77
CA THR A 501 4.94 25.07 36.43
C THR A 501 3.80 24.71 35.49
N VAL A 502 3.92 25.04 34.20
CA VAL A 502 2.94 24.65 33.18
C VAL A 502 2.93 23.13 33.00
N ALA A 503 4.10 22.50 32.97
CA ALA A 503 4.24 21.05 32.86
C ALA A 503 3.65 20.32 34.07
N GLN A 504 3.97 20.77 35.29
CA GLN A 504 3.42 20.21 36.53
C GLN A 504 1.90 20.37 36.57
N LYS A 505 1.36 21.55 36.25
CA LYS A 505 -0.10 21.76 36.19
C LYS A 505 -0.80 20.86 35.17
N PHE A 506 -0.14 20.60 34.04
CA PHE A 506 -0.64 19.68 33.02
C PHE A 506 -0.70 18.23 33.53
N LEU A 507 0.29 17.81 34.32
CA LEU A 507 0.42 16.45 34.85
C LEU A 507 -0.35 16.21 36.15
N LYS A 508 -0.52 17.23 36.99
CA LYS A 508 -1.15 17.15 38.31
C LYS A 508 -2.60 16.62 38.30
N LYS A 509 -3.29 16.72 37.17
CA LYS A 509 -4.65 16.19 37.01
C LYS A 509 -4.72 14.66 36.94
N TYR A 510 -3.57 13.99 36.82
CA TYR A 510 -3.49 12.53 36.86
C TYR A 510 -3.12 12.11 38.28
N ASN A 511 -4.02 11.36 38.94
CA ASN A 511 -3.85 10.95 40.34
C ASN A 511 -2.80 9.84 40.55
N ASN A 512 -2.07 9.45 39.50
CA ASN A 512 -1.09 8.36 39.53
C ASN A 512 0.26 8.89 39.04
N ASP A 513 1.33 8.15 39.32
CA ASP A 513 2.66 8.43 38.78
C ASP A 513 2.64 8.54 37.25
N VAL A 514 3.35 9.55 36.75
CA VAL A 514 3.48 9.79 35.30
C VAL A 514 4.95 9.70 34.90
N TYR A 515 5.23 8.77 34.01
CA TYR A 515 6.52 8.63 33.36
C TYR A 515 6.47 9.30 31.99
N ILE A 516 7.41 10.20 31.70
CA ILE A 516 7.52 10.85 30.39
C ILE A 516 8.64 10.16 29.61
N TYR A 517 8.27 9.46 28.55
CA TYR A 517 9.22 8.87 27.61
C TYR A 517 9.46 9.81 26.43
N TYR A 518 10.73 9.99 26.06
CA TYR A 518 11.12 10.75 24.87
C TYR A 518 12.29 10.11 24.14
N SER A 519 12.09 9.76 22.87
CA SER A 519 13.17 9.33 21.97
C SER A 519 13.89 10.52 21.31
N PHE A 520 15.22 10.46 21.15
CA PHE A 520 16.00 11.51 20.45
C PHE A 520 15.90 11.41 18.92
N ASN A 521 14.75 10.99 18.40
CA ASN A 521 14.50 10.88 16.97
C ASN A 521 14.24 12.27 16.34
N LYS A 522 14.76 12.51 15.12
CA LYS A 522 14.61 13.77 14.37
C LYS A 522 13.17 14.30 14.25
N PHE A 523 12.21 13.38 14.19
CA PHE A 523 10.79 13.71 14.00
C PHE A 523 10.05 13.91 15.32
N ASN A 524 10.69 13.62 16.44
CA ASN A 524 10.14 13.83 17.76
C ASN A 524 10.34 15.28 18.19
N ARG A 525 9.32 15.91 18.80
CA ARG A 525 9.37 17.31 19.20
C ARG A 525 8.68 17.53 20.54
N MET A 526 9.47 17.82 21.56
CA MET A 526 9.04 18.27 22.86
C MET A 526 10.16 19.09 23.49
N ASN A 527 9.85 20.28 24.02
CA ASN A 527 10.83 21.04 24.78
C ASN A 527 11.11 20.30 26.11
N LEU A 528 12.33 19.83 26.33
CA LEU A 528 12.68 19.03 27.51
C LEU A 528 13.10 19.88 28.73
N GLU A 529 13.35 21.18 28.55
CA GLU A 529 13.83 22.07 29.62
C GLU A 529 12.86 22.13 30.80
N LYS A 530 11.54 22.06 30.53
CA LYS A 530 10.47 22.04 31.53
C LYS A 530 10.60 20.91 32.56
N PHE A 531 11.38 19.86 32.27
CA PHE A 531 11.58 18.72 33.17
C PHE A 531 12.90 18.80 33.96
N ASN A 532 13.72 19.83 33.76
CA ASN A 532 14.99 19.99 34.49
C ASN A 532 14.77 20.75 35.81
N ASN A 533 13.99 20.16 36.73
CA ASN A 533 13.72 20.72 38.06
C ASN A 533 13.46 19.60 39.07
N THR A 534 13.29 19.95 40.35
CA THR A 534 13.16 18.99 41.46
C THR A 534 11.89 18.14 41.43
N ALA A 535 10.84 18.55 40.70
CA ALA A 535 9.62 17.77 40.59
C ALA A 535 9.74 16.58 39.63
N PHE A 536 10.87 16.43 38.94
CA PHE A 536 11.10 15.34 37.99
C PHE A 536 12.40 14.62 38.27
N THR A 537 12.34 13.29 38.36
CA THR A 537 13.55 12.45 38.38
C THR A 537 13.91 12.04 36.96
N LYS A 538 15.14 12.34 36.52
CA LYS A 538 15.61 12.04 35.17
C LYS A 538 16.41 10.74 35.15
N ASN A 539 16.01 9.80 34.29
CA ASN A 539 16.78 8.61 33.94
C ASN A 539 17.22 8.72 32.47
N LEU A 540 18.52 8.94 32.26
CA LEU A 540 19.08 9.06 30.91
C LEU A 540 19.40 7.67 30.38
N MET A 541 18.83 7.35 29.23
CA MET A 541 19.08 6.11 28.49
C MET A 541 19.86 6.43 27.22
N LYS A 542 20.36 5.39 26.55
CA LYS A 542 20.96 5.57 25.22
C LYS A 542 19.84 5.89 24.22
N ASP A 543 20.01 6.95 23.45
CA ASP A 543 19.08 7.45 22.42
C ASP A 543 17.65 7.82 22.90
N SER A 544 17.44 7.91 24.21
CA SER A 544 16.17 8.28 24.83
C SER A 544 16.34 8.82 26.26
N VAL A 545 15.28 9.38 26.81
CA VAL A 545 15.23 9.83 28.21
C VAL A 545 13.88 9.52 28.81
N ILE A 546 13.89 9.19 30.10
CA ILE A 546 12.70 8.96 30.90
C ILE A 546 12.70 9.97 32.04
N TYR A 547 11.60 10.70 32.21
CA TYR A 547 11.37 11.53 33.39
C TYR A 547 10.27 10.90 34.23
N HIS A 548 10.39 10.96 35.54
CA HIS A 548 9.36 10.51 36.48
C HIS A 548 8.81 11.70 37.25
N TYR A 549 7.50 11.92 37.16
CA TYR A 549 6.76 12.90 37.93
C TYR A 549 5.97 12.19 39.03
N VAL A 550 6.30 12.49 40.29
CA VAL A 550 5.57 12.04 41.47
C VAL A 550 4.55 13.10 41.83
N ASN A 551 3.30 12.69 42.05
CA ASN A 551 2.27 13.60 42.52
C ASN A 551 2.41 13.76 44.04
N ASP A 552 3.05 14.85 44.48
CA ASP A 552 3.32 15.11 45.91
C ASP A 552 2.04 15.39 46.75
N ASP A 553 0.84 15.32 46.17
CA ASP A 553 -0.43 15.52 46.89
C ASP A 553 -0.86 14.31 47.76
N ASP A 554 -0.11 13.19 47.75
CA ASP A 554 -0.25 12.11 48.76
C ASP A 554 0.57 12.39 50.05
N GLY A 555 1.10 13.61 50.18
CA GLY A 555 1.71 14.12 51.40
C GLY A 555 0.69 14.53 52.47
N SER A 556 0.41 13.57 53.36
CA SER A 556 -0.08 13.69 54.76
C SER A 556 -1.51 14.16 55.03
#